data_AF-G8BS43-F1
#
_entry.id   AF-G8BS43-F1
#
_cell.length_a   1.000
_cell.length_b   1.000
_cell.length_c   1.000
_cell.angle_alpha   90.00
_cell.angle_beta   90.00
_cell.angle_gamma   90.00
#
_symmetry.space_group_name_H-M   'P 1'
#
loop_
_entity.id
_entity.type
_entity.pdbx_description
1 polymer ?
#
loop_
_entity_poly.entity_id
_entity_poly.type
_entity_poly.pdbx_seq_one_letter_code
_entity_poly.pdbx_strand_id
1 'polypeptide(L)'
;MGRYSVKRYKTKRRTKDLDLIYNELTSKEKIHGLLNQPMDETKPGLGQHYCIHCAKYMETAIALKTHLKTKVHKRRVKELKEVPYTQEVANAAAGVDLNKFLNRVEQIKTKVGIEKNDNEVLLKDHLTEKLSNIKSTEPTLPWVTEENVEQPVEATSSTQDEIKMD
;
A
#
# COMPACT_ATOMS: atom_id res chain seq x y z
N MET A 1 0.29 4.73 32.19
CA MET A 1 0.28 4.18 30.81
C MET A 1 -1.06 3.48 30.56
N GLY A 2 -1.85 3.90 29.56
CA GLY A 2 -3.20 3.37 29.34
C GLY A 2 -3.24 1.95 28.74
N ARG A 3 -4.40 1.28 28.84
CA ARG A 3 -4.61 -0.08 28.32
C ARG A 3 -4.31 -0.20 26.82
N TYR A 4 -4.64 0.82 26.02
CA TYR A 4 -4.47 0.80 24.57
C TYR A 4 -3.01 0.71 24.15
N SER A 5 -2.13 1.55 24.72
CA SER A 5 -0.70 1.55 24.35
C SER A 5 -0.03 0.24 24.74
N VAL A 6 -0.29 -0.25 25.97
CA VAL A 6 0.24 -1.51 26.47
C VAL A 6 -0.30 -2.71 25.68
N LYS A 7 -1.53 -2.68 25.16
CA LYS A 7 -2.08 -3.77 24.35
C LYS A 7 -1.53 -3.76 22.92
N ARG A 8 -1.33 -2.58 22.32
CA ARG A 8 -0.99 -2.43 20.90
C ARG A 8 0.51 -2.51 20.62
N TYR A 9 1.35 -1.85 21.43
CA TYR A 9 2.79 -1.65 21.14
C TYR A 9 3.70 -2.63 21.91
N LYS A 10 3.20 -3.80 22.30
CA LYS A 10 4.02 -4.86 22.90
C LYS A 10 4.95 -5.49 21.87
N THR A 11 6.09 -5.98 22.32
CA THR A 11 7.10 -6.68 21.50
C THR A 11 6.51 -7.82 20.66
N LYS A 12 5.58 -8.60 21.21
CA LYS A 12 4.87 -9.67 20.48
C LYS A 12 3.99 -9.22 19.29
N ARG A 13 3.76 -7.91 19.13
CA ARG A 13 2.96 -7.30 18.05
C ARG A 13 3.77 -6.23 17.31
N ARG A 14 5.10 -6.30 17.39
CA ARG A 14 6.00 -5.35 16.74
C ARG A 14 5.84 -5.43 15.23
N THR A 15 5.63 -4.28 14.60
CA THR A 15 5.65 -4.15 13.14
C THR A 15 7.07 -3.93 12.66
N LYS A 16 7.31 -4.16 11.37
CA LYS A 16 8.58 -3.85 10.74
C LYS A 16 8.91 -2.36 10.86
N ASP A 17 10.17 -2.07 11.18
CA ASP A 17 10.68 -0.71 11.36
C ASP A 17 10.86 0.01 10.01
N LEU A 18 10.76 1.34 10.02
CA LEU A 18 10.70 2.15 8.79
C LEU A 18 12.04 2.18 8.03
N ASP A 19 13.16 2.13 8.75
CA ASP A 19 14.51 2.06 8.19
C ASP A 19 14.75 0.75 7.42
N LEU A 20 14.23 -0.38 7.93
CA LEU A 20 14.26 -1.66 7.21
C LEU A 20 13.45 -1.59 5.91
N ILE A 21 12.26 -0.99 5.94
CA ILE A 21 11.41 -0.81 4.76
C ILE A 21 12.08 0.12 3.74
N TYR A 22 12.73 1.19 4.22
CA TYR A 22 13.49 2.11 3.37
C TYR A 22 14.60 1.37 2.61
N ASN A 23 15.35 0.51 3.30
CA ASN A 23 16.41 -0.30 2.69
C ASN A 23 15.89 -1.34 1.69
N GLU A 24 14.66 -1.81 1.85
CA GLU A 24 14.00 -2.70 0.90
C GLU A 24 13.58 -1.97 -0.37
N LEU A 25 12.97 -0.78 -0.22
CA LEU A 25 12.56 0.06 -1.35
C LEU A 25 13.75 0.62 -2.15
N THR A 26 14.93 0.69 -1.55
CA THR A 26 16.15 1.11 -2.24
C THR A 26 16.64 0.07 -3.25
N SER A 27 16.47 -1.23 -2.96
CA SER A 27 17.02 -2.31 -3.79
C SER A 27 15.95 -2.92 -4.70
N LYS A 28 16.19 -2.89 -6.01
CA LYS A 28 15.33 -3.50 -7.03
C LYS A 28 15.16 -5.02 -6.82
N GLU A 29 16.24 -5.69 -6.45
CA GLU A 29 16.24 -7.14 -6.20
C GLU A 29 15.32 -7.51 -5.04
N LYS A 30 15.37 -6.73 -3.94
CA LYS A 30 14.49 -6.94 -2.78
C LYS A 30 13.04 -6.68 -3.13
N ILE A 31 12.76 -5.60 -3.88
CA ILE A 31 11.40 -5.32 -4.36
C ILE A 31 10.89 -6.50 -5.19
N HIS A 32 11.68 -6.97 -6.16
CA HIS A 32 11.31 -8.09 -7.00
C HIS A 32 11.04 -9.37 -6.18
N GLY A 33 11.92 -9.72 -5.24
CA GLY A 33 11.73 -10.87 -4.36
C GLY A 33 10.51 -10.74 -3.44
N LEU A 34 10.17 -9.53 -2.99
CA LEU A 34 9.01 -9.28 -2.16
C LEU A 34 7.69 -9.27 -2.95
N LEU A 35 7.72 -8.90 -4.22
CA LEU A 35 6.57 -8.96 -5.13
C LEU A 35 6.28 -10.39 -5.60
N ASN A 36 7.34 -11.15 -5.88
CA ASN A 36 7.28 -12.51 -6.43
C ASN A 36 7.63 -13.55 -5.35
N GLN A 37 6.91 -13.50 -4.23
CA GLN A 37 7.09 -14.49 -3.16
C GLN A 37 6.52 -15.86 -3.58
N PRO A 38 7.14 -16.97 -3.14
CA PRO A 38 6.54 -18.28 -3.29
C PRO A 38 5.21 -18.35 -2.54
N MET A 39 4.29 -19.20 -3.01
CA MET A 39 3.02 -19.42 -2.33
C MET A 39 3.26 -20.03 -0.95
N ASP A 40 2.77 -19.36 0.08
CA ASP A 40 2.96 -19.73 1.48
C ASP A 40 1.61 -19.76 2.18
N GLU A 41 1.18 -20.96 2.60
CA GLU A 41 -0.11 -21.23 3.23
C GLU A 41 -0.28 -20.51 4.58
N THR A 42 0.82 -20.17 5.25
CA THR A 42 0.77 -19.51 6.56
C THR A 42 0.47 -18.01 6.46
N LYS A 43 0.67 -17.42 5.26
CA LYS A 43 0.49 -16.00 5.02
C LYS A 43 -0.90 -15.71 4.42
N PRO A 44 -1.51 -14.57 4.77
CA PRO A 44 -2.72 -14.10 4.10
C PRO A 44 -2.50 -13.96 2.58
N GLY A 45 -3.50 -14.36 1.79
CA GLY A 45 -3.44 -14.28 0.32
C GLY A 45 -2.28 -15.08 -0.29
N LEU A 46 -1.86 -16.17 0.37
CA LEU A 46 -0.73 -17.03 -0.04
C LEU A 46 0.57 -16.26 -0.29
N GLY A 47 0.74 -15.10 0.36
CA GLY A 47 1.90 -14.22 0.18
C GLY A 47 1.89 -13.36 -1.09
N GLN A 48 0.89 -13.49 -1.97
CA GLN A 48 0.88 -12.86 -3.31
C GLN A 48 0.47 -11.38 -3.29
N HIS A 49 -0.39 -10.99 -2.34
CA HIS A 49 -0.92 -9.63 -2.26
C HIS A 49 -0.25 -8.83 -1.15
N TYR A 50 1.03 -8.48 -1.35
CA TYR A 50 1.85 -7.80 -0.35
C TYR A 50 2.06 -6.31 -0.66
N CYS A 51 1.88 -5.44 0.34
CA CYS A 51 2.27 -4.03 0.25
C CYS A 51 3.62 -3.79 0.96
N ILE A 52 4.65 -3.43 0.19
CA ILE A 52 6.02 -3.20 0.70
C ILE A 52 6.05 -2.04 1.69
N HIS A 53 5.47 -0.88 1.34
CA HIS A 53 5.45 0.32 2.18
C HIS A 53 4.88 0.07 3.59
N CYS A 54 3.79 -0.68 3.68
CA CYS A 54 3.11 -0.95 4.95
C CYS A 54 3.57 -2.25 5.63
N ALA A 55 4.42 -3.05 4.96
CA ALA A 55 4.82 -4.38 5.37
C ALA A 55 3.63 -5.27 5.79
N LYS A 56 2.58 -5.29 4.94
CA LYS A 56 1.32 -5.99 5.24
C LYS A 56 0.86 -6.85 4.07
N TYR A 57 0.47 -8.08 4.38
CA TYR A 57 -0.22 -8.99 3.47
C TYR A 57 -1.72 -8.71 3.46
N MET A 58 -2.31 -8.74 2.27
CA MET A 58 -3.74 -8.65 2.02
C MET A 58 -4.24 -10.01 1.56
N GLU A 59 -5.53 -10.25 1.74
CA GLU A 59 -6.19 -11.51 1.34
C GLU A 59 -6.38 -11.61 -0.18
N THR A 60 -6.75 -10.51 -0.84
CA THR A 60 -7.12 -10.47 -2.27
C THR A 60 -6.50 -9.25 -2.95
N ALA A 61 -6.47 -9.28 -4.28
CA ALA A 61 -6.00 -8.17 -5.08
C ALA A 61 -6.90 -6.91 -4.94
N ILE A 62 -8.21 -7.09 -4.73
CA ILE A 62 -9.16 -5.99 -4.46
C ILE A 62 -8.83 -5.32 -3.13
N ALA A 63 -8.52 -6.10 -2.09
CA ALA A 63 -8.09 -5.57 -0.80
C ALA A 63 -6.78 -4.76 -0.92
N LEU A 64 -5.85 -5.19 -1.79
CA LEU A 64 -4.64 -4.43 -2.08
C LEU A 64 -4.95 -3.13 -2.86
N LYS A 65 -5.82 -3.17 -3.87
CA LYS A 65 -6.25 -1.99 -4.64
C LYS A 65 -6.92 -0.94 -3.76
N THR A 66 -7.79 -1.36 -2.84
CA THR A 66 -8.44 -0.44 -1.89
C THR A 66 -7.44 0.08 -0.87
N HIS A 67 -6.55 -0.76 -0.34
CA HIS A 67 -5.50 -0.36 0.60
C HIS A 67 -4.63 0.79 0.08
N LEU A 68 -4.17 0.71 -1.18
CA LEU A 68 -3.32 1.74 -1.80
C LEU A 68 -4.00 3.13 -1.83
N LYS A 69 -5.33 3.19 -1.90
CA LYS A 69 -6.11 4.45 -1.91
C LYS A 69 -6.32 5.03 -0.51
N THR A 70 -6.19 4.22 0.56
CA THR A 70 -6.49 4.63 1.93
C THR A 70 -5.52 5.67 2.50
N LYS A 71 -5.99 6.44 3.49
CA LYS A 71 -5.16 7.42 4.22
C LYS A 71 -4.00 6.76 4.98
N VAL A 72 -4.14 5.51 5.41
CA VAL A 72 -3.10 4.78 6.14
C VAL A 72 -1.88 4.55 5.25
N HIS A 73 -2.11 4.09 4.01
CA HIS A 73 -1.04 3.91 3.04
C HIS A 73 -0.37 5.24 2.68
N LYS A 74 -1.17 6.26 2.35
CA LYS A 74 -0.67 7.60 2.02
C LYS A 74 0.17 8.22 3.14
N ARG A 75 -0.23 8.01 4.40
CA ARG A 75 0.56 8.43 5.57
C ARG A 75 1.91 7.72 5.60
N ARG A 76 1.94 6.41 5.39
CA ARG A 76 3.19 5.63 5.41
C ARG A 76 4.14 6.04 4.29
N VAL A 77 3.62 6.27 3.08
CA VAL A 77 4.42 6.79 1.96
C VAL A 77 5.02 8.15 2.30
N LYS A 78 4.25 9.03 2.96
CA LYS A 78 4.77 10.33 3.43
C LYS A 78 5.89 10.15 4.47
N GLU A 79 5.72 9.28 5.45
CA GLU A 79 6.74 8.96 6.47
C GLU A 79 8.03 8.41 5.82
N LEU A 80 7.92 7.58 4.77
CA LEU A 80 9.06 6.98 4.08
C LEU A 80 9.79 7.93 3.11
N LYS A 81 9.23 9.10 2.79
CA LYS A 81 9.91 10.12 1.97
C LYS A 81 11.03 10.81 2.73
N GLU A 82 10.93 10.87 4.06
CA GLU A 82 11.94 11.46 4.90
C GLU A 82 13.18 10.54 5.00
N VAL A 83 14.32 11.13 5.33
CA VAL A 83 15.55 10.37 5.58
C VAL A 83 15.33 9.49 6.80
N PRO A 84 15.61 8.17 6.75
CA PRO A 84 15.35 7.28 7.86
C PRO A 84 16.21 7.65 9.07
N TYR A 85 15.57 7.78 10.23
CA TYR A 85 16.26 8.05 11.48
C TYR A 85 17.02 6.81 11.94
N THR A 86 18.35 6.85 11.84
CA THR A 86 19.25 5.77 12.25
C THR A 86 20.04 6.18 13.48
N GLN A 87 20.71 5.22 14.13
CA GLN A 87 21.55 5.48 15.31
C GLN A 87 22.62 6.56 15.05
N GLU A 88 23.12 6.67 13.82
CA GLU A 88 24.09 7.68 13.42
C GLU A 88 23.54 9.11 13.58
N VAL A 89 22.24 9.30 13.35
CA VAL A 89 21.57 10.59 13.57
C VAL A 89 21.52 10.93 15.06
N ALA A 90 21.23 9.95 15.90
CA ALA A 90 21.21 10.13 17.36
C ALA A 90 22.61 10.45 17.91
N ASN A 91 23.64 9.74 17.45
CA ASN A 91 25.03 9.99 17.85
C ASN A 91 25.49 11.37 17.41
N ALA A 92 25.23 11.76 16.15
CA ALA A 92 25.62 13.07 15.64
C ALA A 92 24.93 14.22 16.40
N ALA A 93 23.66 14.05 16.78
CA ALA A 93 22.95 15.00 17.62
C ALA A 93 23.58 15.17 19.02
N ALA A 94 24.21 14.11 19.54
CA ALA A 94 24.98 14.14 20.79
C ALA A 94 26.44 14.61 20.60
N GLY A 95 26.85 14.99 19.38
CA GLY A 95 28.21 15.42 19.05
C GLY A 95 29.20 14.30 18.77
N VAL A 96 28.73 13.06 18.57
CA VAL A 96 29.55 11.87 18.30
C VAL A 96 29.40 11.46 16.82
N ASP A 97 30.50 11.07 16.16
CA ASP A 97 30.50 10.55 14.77
C ASP A 97 29.84 11.47 13.71
N LEU A 98 30.00 12.79 13.85
CA LEU A 98 29.40 13.80 12.96
C LEU A 98 29.76 13.53 11.47
N ASN A 99 31.04 13.28 11.18
CA ASN A 99 31.50 13.04 9.80
C ASN A 99 30.81 11.85 9.15
N LYS A 100 30.55 10.78 9.93
CA LYS A 100 29.85 9.58 9.44
C LYS A 100 28.42 9.92 9.04
N PHE A 101 27.73 10.70 9.87
CA PHE A 101 26.39 11.19 9.59
C PHE A 101 26.34 12.08 8.33
N LEU A 102 27.26 13.03 8.17
CA LEU A 102 27.32 13.90 6.99
C LEU A 102 27.50 13.07 5.71
N ASN A 103 28.48 12.16 5.70
CA ASN A 103 28.73 11.27 4.56
C ASN A 103 27.48 10.46 4.19
N ARG A 104 26.73 9.95 5.19
CA ARG A 104 25.49 9.21 4.94
C ARG A 104 24.39 10.09 4.37
N VAL A 105 24.21 11.30 4.89
CA VAL A 105 23.20 12.25 4.37
C VAL A 105 23.51 12.62 2.92
N GLU A 106 24.78 12.85 2.59
CA GLU A 106 25.22 13.13 1.22
C GLU A 106 24.96 11.94 0.28
N GLN A 107 25.27 10.71 0.70
CA GLN A 107 24.96 9.49 -0.07
C GLN A 107 23.46 9.34 -0.33
N ILE A 108 22.62 9.64 0.67
CA ILE A 108 21.16 9.57 0.53
C ILE A 108 20.64 10.61 -0.44
N LYS A 109 21.17 11.85 -0.40
CA LYS A 109 20.76 12.91 -1.33
C LYS A 109 21.20 12.65 -2.77
N THR A 110 22.39 12.09 -2.95
CA THR A 110 23.02 11.96 -4.28
C THR A 110 22.64 10.69 -5.03
N LYS A 111 22.46 9.56 -4.34
CA LYS A 111 22.27 8.25 -4.98
C LYS A 111 21.03 7.54 -4.47
N VAL A 112 21.04 7.15 -3.20
CA VAL A 112 20.04 6.23 -2.63
C VAL A 112 18.62 6.81 -2.68
N GLY A 113 18.46 8.10 -2.44
CA GLY A 113 17.15 8.76 -2.49
C GLY A 113 16.56 8.80 -3.90
N ILE A 114 17.40 8.99 -4.92
CA ILE A 114 16.99 8.99 -6.33
C ILE A 114 16.57 7.58 -6.73
N GLU A 115 17.43 6.59 -6.48
CA GLU A 115 17.14 5.17 -6.78
C GLU A 115 15.85 4.69 -6.11
N LYS A 116 15.63 5.05 -4.84
CA LYS A 116 14.39 4.74 -4.13
C LYS A 116 13.16 5.36 -4.80
N ASN A 117 13.23 6.64 -5.16
CA ASN A 117 12.10 7.32 -5.80
C ASN A 117 11.78 6.68 -7.16
N ASP A 118 12.80 6.38 -7.97
CA ASP A 118 12.62 5.70 -9.25
C ASP A 118 11.97 4.32 -9.07
N ASN A 119 12.43 3.56 -8.07
CA ASN A 119 11.85 2.26 -7.73
C ASN A 119 10.39 2.37 -7.26
N GLU A 120 10.05 3.39 -6.47
CA GLU A 120 8.67 3.64 -6.01
C GLU A 120 7.74 3.96 -7.17
N VAL A 121 8.21 4.74 -8.16
CA VAL A 121 7.45 5.04 -9.38
C VAL A 121 7.21 3.76 -10.17
N LEU A 122 8.27 3.00 -10.47
CA LEU A 122 8.15 1.73 -11.20
C LEU A 122 7.22 0.73 -10.49
N LEU A 123 7.32 0.64 -9.15
CA LEU A 123 6.46 -0.23 -8.34
C LEU A 123 5.01 0.22 -8.40
N LYS A 124 4.75 1.53 -8.36
CA LYS A 124 3.40 2.07 -8.45
C LYS A 124 2.80 1.74 -9.82
N ASP A 125 3.55 1.95 -10.91
CA ASP A 125 3.09 1.72 -12.27
C ASP A 125 2.76 0.23 -12.48
N HIS A 126 3.67 -0.67 -12.09
CA HIS A 126 3.43 -2.12 -12.12
C HIS A 126 2.18 -2.53 -11.31
N LEU A 127 1.99 -1.98 -10.11
CA LEU A 127 0.79 -2.26 -9.32
C LEU A 127 -0.48 -1.70 -9.96
N THR A 128 -0.43 -0.54 -10.61
CA THR A 128 -1.59 0.02 -11.32
C THR A 128 -1.97 -0.82 -12.53
N GLU A 129 -1.00 -1.28 -13.30
CA GLU A 129 -1.22 -2.19 -14.44
C GLU A 129 -1.83 -3.51 -13.97
N LYS A 130 -1.20 -4.17 -12.99
CA LYS A 130 -1.65 -5.46 -12.44
C LYS A 130 -3.07 -5.41 -11.86
N LEU A 131 -3.48 -4.27 -11.30
CA LEU A 131 -4.78 -4.10 -10.63
C LEU A 131 -5.86 -3.46 -11.51
N SER A 132 -5.55 -3.05 -12.73
CA SER A 132 -6.48 -2.35 -13.63
C SER A 132 -7.70 -3.20 -13.98
N ASN A 133 -7.47 -4.45 -14.40
CA ASN A 133 -8.47 -5.36 -14.96
C ASN A 133 -9.27 -6.18 -13.93
N ILE A 134 -9.04 -5.97 -12.64
CA ILE A 134 -9.68 -6.76 -11.59
C ILE A 134 -11.11 -6.23 -11.39
N LYS A 135 -12.09 -6.97 -11.91
CA LYS A 135 -13.53 -6.70 -11.76
C LYS A 135 -13.90 -6.76 -10.27
N SER A 136 -14.65 -5.77 -9.79
CA SER A 136 -15.00 -5.59 -8.37
C SER A 136 -16.17 -6.45 -7.90
N THR A 137 -16.89 -7.04 -8.84
CA THR A 137 -18.17 -7.72 -8.63
C THR A 137 -18.15 -8.97 -9.49
N GLU A 138 -17.93 -10.13 -8.88
CA GLU A 138 -18.47 -11.36 -9.42
C GLU A 138 -20.00 -11.23 -9.35
N PRO A 139 -20.76 -11.67 -10.35
CA PRO A 139 -22.20 -11.74 -10.25
C PRO A 139 -22.55 -12.60 -9.03
N THR A 140 -23.20 -11.98 -8.05
CA THR A 140 -23.47 -12.58 -6.74
C THR A 140 -24.43 -13.75 -6.80
N LEU A 141 -25.08 -13.97 -7.95
CA LEU A 141 -26.13 -14.95 -8.14
C LEU A 141 -25.88 -15.74 -9.44
N PRO A 142 -26.05 -17.08 -9.42
CA PRO A 142 -25.66 -17.97 -10.51
C PRO A 142 -26.41 -17.78 -11.84
N TRP A 143 -27.50 -17.00 -11.86
CA TRP A 143 -28.23 -16.67 -13.10
C TRP A 143 -27.88 -15.30 -13.69
N VAL A 144 -27.06 -14.50 -13.01
CA VAL A 144 -26.66 -13.18 -13.50
C VAL A 144 -25.40 -13.38 -14.36
N THR A 145 -25.60 -13.67 -15.64
CA THR A 145 -24.52 -13.64 -16.63
C THR A 145 -24.18 -12.20 -17.00
N GLU A 146 -22.93 -11.94 -17.41
CA GLU A 146 -22.43 -10.60 -17.76
C GLU A 146 -23.31 -9.88 -18.81
N GLU A 147 -24.04 -10.64 -19.63
CA GLU A 147 -24.99 -10.17 -20.65
C GLU A 147 -26.24 -9.48 -20.07
N ASN A 148 -26.66 -9.77 -18.83
CA ASN A 148 -27.88 -9.23 -18.23
C ASN A 148 -27.70 -7.87 -17.52
N VAL A 149 -26.48 -7.32 -17.47
CA VAL A 149 -26.17 -6.07 -16.76
C VAL A 149 -26.03 -4.87 -17.71
N GLU A 150 -25.96 -5.10 -19.03
CA GLU A 150 -25.72 -4.04 -20.03
C GLU A 150 -26.99 -3.36 -20.58
N GLN A 151 -28.17 -3.58 -19.98
CA GLN A 151 -29.35 -2.79 -20.38
C GLN A 151 -29.32 -1.42 -19.71
N PRO A 152 -29.22 -0.32 -20.48
CA PRO A 152 -29.30 1.02 -19.91
C PRO A 152 -30.71 1.19 -19.35
N VAL A 153 -30.80 1.61 -18.09
CA VAL A 153 -32.07 2.02 -17.50
C VAL A 153 -32.46 3.34 -18.17
N GLU A 154 -33.12 3.23 -19.32
CA GLU A 154 -33.76 4.36 -19.99
C GLU A 154 -34.77 4.97 -19.00
N ALA A 155 -34.60 6.27 -18.76
CA ALA A 155 -35.52 7.06 -17.98
C ALA A 155 -36.89 7.05 -18.66
N THR A 156 -37.83 6.23 -18.16
CA THR A 156 -39.24 6.36 -18.54
C THR A 156 -39.85 7.53 -17.76
N SER A 157 -39.73 8.72 -18.36
CA SER A 157 -40.65 9.83 -18.16
C SER A 157 -41.93 9.59 -18.95
N SER A 158 -43.05 9.42 -18.26
CA SER A 158 -44.42 9.56 -18.78
C SER A 158 -45.38 9.30 -17.62
N THR A 159 -46.46 10.01 -17.32
CA THR A 159 -47.12 11.25 -17.76
C THR A 159 -48.27 11.39 -16.75
N GLN A 160 -48.68 12.61 -16.45
CA GLN A 160 -49.83 12.89 -15.59
C GLN A 160 -51.11 12.34 -16.24
N ASP A 161 -51.94 11.63 -15.48
CA ASP A 161 -53.37 11.51 -15.76
C ASP A 161 -54.14 11.94 -14.52
N GLU A 162 -54.68 13.15 -14.60
CA GLU A 162 -55.63 13.72 -13.65
C GLU A 162 -56.96 12.95 -13.77
N ILE A 163 -57.32 12.21 -12.72
CA ILE A 163 -58.67 11.69 -12.56
C ILE A 163 -59.54 12.83 -12.02
N LYS A 164 -60.35 13.43 -12.91
CA LYS A 164 -61.58 14.13 -12.51
C LYS A 164 -62.56 13.10 -11.96
N MET A 165 -63.04 13.31 -10.74
CA MET A 165 -64.29 12.74 -10.25
C MET A 165 -65.24 13.89 -9.93
N ASP A 166 -66.47 13.72 -10.44
CA ASP A 166 -67.64 14.58 -10.25
C ASP A 166 -68.07 14.71 -8.77
#